data_AF-A0A5E4K3X2-F1
#
_entry.id   AF-A0A5E4K3X2-F1
#
_cell.length_a   1.000
_cell.length_b   1.000
_cell.length_c   1.000
_cell.angle_alpha   90.00
_cell.angle_beta   90.00
_cell.angle_gamma   90.00
#
_symmetry.space_group_name_H-M   'P 1'
#
loop_
_entity.id
_entity.type
_entity.pdbx_description
1 polymer ?
#
loop_
_entity_poly.entity_id
_entity_poly.type
_entity_poly.pdbx_seq_one_letter_code
_entity_poly.pdbx_strand_id
1 'polypeptide(L)'
;MRLTSYLTPMNFGENPSEEIAKLKGKIKYYSPEELLSQGKEFAENSEYFKANIVFEELIDREGKKELAELYLFIVSAGLGIEAKEGLRLLTPQTRSNLRLAINQNRRILDNLKEFSIESVISCMVSSRMAYEEGKLPKEEVLCLEKLVDQVIIQNPDIKQGEEFKKLYCRFKEYCLNIFVSEK
;
A
#
# COMPACT_ATOMS: atom_id res chain seq x y z
N MET A 1 30.23 -6.21 3.62
CA MET A 1 28.92 -5.53 3.50
C MET A 1 27.84 -6.61 3.47
N ARG A 2 27.06 -6.81 4.54
CA ARG A 2 26.04 -7.86 4.61
C ARG A 2 24.71 -7.31 4.08
N LEU A 3 24.33 -7.73 2.88
CA LEU A 3 23.03 -7.48 2.22
C LEU A 3 21.98 -8.47 2.76
N THR A 4 21.66 -8.42 4.06
CA THR A 4 20.68 -9.32 4.69
C THR A 4 19.56 -8.59 5.42
N SER A 5 19.36 -7.30 5.18
CA SER A 5 18.37 -6.48 5.91
C SER A 5 17.13 -6.07 5.10
N TYR A 6 16.93 -6.58 3.89
CA TYR A 6 15.78 -6.20 3.03
C TYR A 6 14.67 -7.24 2.95
N LEU A 7 14.85 -8.36 3.62
CA LEU A 7 13.77 -9.27 3.92
C LEU A 7 13.55 -9.12 5.41
N THR A 8 12.73 -8.15 5.82
CA THR A 8 11.96 -8.37 7.04
C THR A 8 10.95 -9.44 6.64
N PRO A 9 11.14 -10.73 6.99
CA PRO A 9 9.99 -11.61 7.07
C PRO A 9 8.97 -10.87 7.92
N MET A 10 7.68 -10.88 7.54
CA MET A 10 6.60 -10.38 8.41
C MET A 10 6.93 -10.85 9.83
N ASN A 11 7.33 -9.90 10.68
CA ASN A 11 7.92 -10.21 11.97
C ASN A 11 6.76 -10.52 12.89
N PHE A 12 6.17 -11.70 12.74
CA PHE A 12 5.15 -12.24 13.64
C PHE A 12 5.80 -12.66 14.97
N GLY A 13 6.58 -11.76 15.58
CA GLY A 13 7.20 -11.94 16.89
C GLY A 13 6.17 -11.98 18.02
N GLU A 14 4.99 -11.40 17.76
CA GLU A 14 3.77 -11.56 18.55
C GLU A 14 2.69 -12.26 17.72
N ASN A 15 1.71 -12.87 18.40
CA ASN A 15 0.54 -13.46 17.76
C ASN A 15 -0.14 -12.39 16.88
N PRO A 16 -0.19 -12.52 15.54
CA PRO A 16 -0.70 -11.47 14.65
C PRO A 16 -2.10 -10.98 15.03
N SER A 17 -2.91 -11.84 15.65
CA SER A 17 -4.22 -11.49 16.19
C SER A 17 -4.17 -10.40 17.25
N GLU A 18 -3.16 -10.42 18.13
CA GLU A 18 -3.01 -9.46 19.23
C GLU A 18 -2.51 -8.10 18.75
N GLU A 19 -1.52 -8.06 17.85
CA GLU A 19 -1.04 -6.80 17.27
C GLU A 19 -2.15 -6.07 16.49
N ILE A 20 -2.96 -6.83 15.74
CA ILE A 20 -4.12 -6.30 15.01
C ILE A 20 -5.17 -5.76 15.98
N ALA A 21 -5.47 -6.50 17.05
CA ALA A 21 -6.41 -6.04 18.07
C ALA A 21 -5.91 -4.78 18.77
N LYS A 22 -4.61 -4.70 19.10
CA LYS A 22 -3.97 -3.51 19.66
C LYS A 22 -4.07 -2.32 18.69
N LEU A 23 -3.77 -2.52 17.41
CA LEU A 23 -3.86 -1.48 16.39
C LEU A 23 -5.31 -0.98 16.23
N LYS A 24 -6.27 -1.89 16.04
CA LYS A 24 -7.71 -1.56 15.95
C LYS A 24 -8.23 -0.88 17.22
N GLY A 25 -7.68 -1.20 18.38
CA GLY A 25 -7.97 -0.51 19.64
C GLY A 25 -7.48 0.94 19.64
N LYS A 26 -6.26 1.20 19.13
CA LYS A 26 -5.66 2.54 19.09
C LYS A 26 -6.30 3.44 18.03
N ILE A 27 -6.45 2.95 16.80
CA ILE A 27 -6.92 3.77 15.66
C ILE A 27 -8.35 4.30 15.85
N LYS A 28 -9.15 3.65 16.72
CA LYS A 28 -10.49 4.14 17.07
C LYS A 28 -10.49 5.57 17.58
N TYR A 29 -9.41 5.97 18.27
CA TYR A 29 -9.27 7.29 18.88
C TYR A 29 -8.55 8.31 18.00
N TYR A 30 -8.08 7.90 16.82
CA TYR A 30 -7.34 8.78 15.92
C TYR A 30 -8.29 9.70 15.13
N SER A 31 -7.88 10.95 14.94
CA SER A 31 -8.52 11.85 13.98
C SER A 31 -8.26 11.40 12.53
N PRO A 32 -9.03 11.90 11.54
CA PRO A 32 -8.73 11.64 10.12
C PRO A 32 -7.30 12.04 9.71
N GLU A 33 -6.73 13.10 10.32
CA GLU A 33 -5.35 13.53 10.12
C GLU A 33 -4.35 12.50 10.65
N GLU A 34 -4.59 11.99 11.86
CA GLU A 34 -3.73 11.00 12.50
C GLU A 34 -3.79 9.67 11.75
N LEU A 35 -4.96 9.24 11.32
CA LEU A 35 -5.12 8.05 10.46
C LEU A 35 -4.36 8.21 9.15
N LEU A 36 -4.50 9.34 8.46
CA LEU A 36 -3.77 9.58 7.22
C LEU A 36 -2.26 9.55 7.44
N SER A 37 -1.78 10.22 8.48
CA SER A 37 -0.35 10.29 8.82
C SER A 37 0.22 8.89 9.13
N GLN A 38 -0.46 8.14 10.00
CA GLN A 38 -0.04 6.80 10.40
C GLN A 38 -0.12 5.80 9.25
N GLY A 39 -1.15 5.89 8.42
CA GLY A 39 -1.30 5.05 7.22
C GLY A 39 -0.14 5.24 6.25
N LYS A 40 0.27 6.50 6.03
CA LYS A 40 1.44 6.84 5.20
C LYS A 40 2.73 6.29 5.79
N GLU A 41 2.96 6.51 7.08
CA GLU A 41 4.16 6.00 7.77
C GLU A 41 4.28 4.48 7.64
N PHE A 42 3.18 3.75 7.85
CA PHE A 42 3.17 2.30 7.65
C PHE A 42 3.44 1.92 6.19
N ALA A 43 2.85 2.62 5.23
CA ALA A 43 3.07 2.34 3.81
C ALA A 43 4.52 2.60 3.38
N GLU A 44 5.12 3.71 3.84
CA GLU A 44 6.52 4.08 3.57
C GLU A 44 7.52 3.08 4.15
N ASN A 45 7.18 2.47 5.29
CA ASN A 45 7.95 1.43 5.95
C ASN A 45 7.63 0.01 5.45
N SER A 46 6.84 -0.13 4.38
CA SER A 46 6.36 -1.41 3.85
C SER A 46 5.62 -2.28 4.87
N GLU A 47 5.00 -1.68 5.88
CA GLU A 47 4.07 -2.35 6.79
C GLU A 47 2.65 -2.36 6.20
N TYR A 48 2.52 -2.85 4.95
CA TYR A 48 1.31 -2.71 4.14
C TYR A 48 0.05 -3.27 4.80
N PHE A 49 0.20 -4.33 5.60
CA PHE A 49 -0.92 -4.87 6.36
C PHE A 49 -1.48 -3.87 7.38
N LYS A 50 -0.61 -3.14 8.10
CA LYS A 50 -1.03 -2.11 9.07
C LYS A 50 -1.59 -0.89 8.35
N ALA A 51 -0.95 -0.46 7.27
CA ALA A 51 -1.41 0.63 6.42
C ALA A 51 -2.83 0.37 5.89
N ASN A 52 -3.10 -0.86 5.41
CA ASN A 52 -4.41 -1.25 4.87
C ASN A 52 -5.52 -1.07 5.92
N ILE A 53 -5.31 -1.54 7.14
CA ILE A 53 -6.25 -1.38 8.26
C ILE A 53 -6.52 0.09 8.55
N VAL A 54 -5.48 0.93 8.57
CA VAL A 54 -5.62 2.36 8.87
C VAL A 54 -6.39 3.08 7.77
N PHE A 55 -6.10 2.79 6.51
CA PHE A 55 -6.80 3.42 5.38
C PHE A 55 -8.25 2.94 5.23
N GLU A 56 -8.55 1.66 5.50
CA GLU A 56 -9.95 1.20 5.57
C GLU A 56 -10.73 1.95 6.65
N GLU A 57 -10.16 2.10 7.86
CA GLU A 57 -10.79 2.89 8.93
C GLU A 57 -10.95 4.36 8.54
N LEU A 58 -10.01 4.92 7.78
CA LEU A 58 -10.10 6.29 7.29
C LEU A 58 -11.18 6.46 6.21
N ILE A 59 -11.41 5.47 5.35
CA ILE A 59 -12.48 5.49 4.35
C ILE A 59 -13.86 5.45 5.01
N ASP A 60 -13.97 4.68 6.09
CA ASP A 60 -15.19 4.57 6.89
C ASP A 60 -15.48 5.88 7.68
N ARG A 61 -14.49 6.78 7.80
CA ARG A 61 -14.61 8.10 8.46
C ARG A 61 -14.66 9.25 7.43
N GLU A 62 -15.42 10.30 7.72
CA GLU A 62 -15.52 11.45 6.81
C GLU A 62 -14.22 12.29 6.78
N GLY A 63 -13.95 12.95 5.65
CA GLY A 63 -12.95 14.02 5.51
C GLY A 63 -11.78 13.73 4.56
N LYS A 64 -11.40 12.46 4.36
CA LYS A 64 -10.20 12.08 3.56
C LYS A 64 -10.35 10.81 2.71
N LYS A 65 -11.60 10.44 2.41
CA LYS A 65 -11.94 9.21 1.70
C LYS A 65 -11.20 9.05 0.37
N GLU A 66 -11.26 10.05 -0.50
CA GLU A 66 -10.66 10.01 -1.84
C GLU A 66 -9.13 9.79 -1.77
N LEU A 67 -8.47 10.45 -0.81
CA LEU A 67 -7.03 10.27 -0.58
C LEU A 67 -6.73 8.89 -0.01
N ALA A 68 -7.52 8.42 0.96
CA ALA A 68 -7.36 7.10 1.55
C ALA A 68 -7.55 5.99 0.52
N GLU A 69 -8.50 6.12 -0.42
CA GLU A 69 -8.70 5.19 -1.53
C GLU A 69 -7.46 5.11 -2.44
N LEU A 70 -6.83 6.24 -2.77
CA LEU A 70 -5.59 6.27 -3.56
C LEU A 70 -4.44 5.53 -2.87
N TYR A 71 -4.23 5.76 -1.57
CA TYR A 71 -3.23 5.04 -0.80
C TYR A 71 -3.59 3.55 -0.64
N LEU A 72 -4.87 3.23 -0.46
CA LEU A 72 -5.34 1.87 -0.33
C LEU A 72 -5.05 1.04 -1.60
N PHE A 73 -5.14 1.65 -2.79
CA PHE A 73 -4.77 0.97 -4.04
C PHE A 73 -3.30 0.50 -4.06
N ILE A 74 -2.36 1.37 -3.68
CA ILE A 74 -0.93 1.01 -3.71
C ILE A 74 -0.54 0.09 -2.54
N VAL A 75 -1.14 0.29 -1.37
CA VAL A 75 -0.95 -0.59 -0.21
C VAL A 75 -1.47 -2.00 -0.48
N SER A 76 -2.62 -2.12 -1.14
CA SER A 76 -3.18 -3.42 -1.53
C SER A 76 -2.24 -4.11 -2.52
N ALA A 77 -1.67 -3.39 -3.48
CA ALA A 77 -0.67 -3.95 -4.37
C ALA A 77 0.55 -4.49 -3.59
N GLY A 78 1.13 -3.69 -2.69
CA GLY A 78 2.24 -4.09 -1.83
C GLY A 78 1.94 -5.35 -1.00
N LEU A 79 0.83 -5.34 -0.27
CA LEU A 79 0.37 -6.46 0.55
C LEU A 79 0.21 -7.75 -0.27
N GLY A 80 -0.31 -7.64 -1.49
CA GLY A 80 -0.53 -8.81 -2.34
C GLY A 80 0.73 -9.47 -2.83
N ILE A 81 1.76 -8.68 -3.07
CA ILE A 81 3.04 -9.27 -3.47
C ILE A 81 3.72 -9.90 -2.26
N GLU A 82 3.72 -9.21 -1.11
CA GLU A 82 4.22 -9.77 0.15
C GLU A 82 3.51 -11.08 0.51
N ALA A 83 2.19 -11.16 0.32
CA ALA A 83 1.43 -12.37 0.57
C ALA A 83 1.82 -13.51 -0.39
N LYS A 84 2.02 -13.22 -1.69
CA LYS A 84 2.45 -14.22 -2.68
C LYS A 84 3.86 -14.75 -2.39
N GLU A 85 4.80 -13.87 -2.09
CA GLU A 85 6.18 -14.23 -1.76
C GLU A 85 6.28 -14.90 -0.39
N GLY A 86 5.55 -14.39 0.61
CA GLY A 86 5.38 -15.04 1.90
C GLY A 86 4.85 -16.45 1.73
N LEU A 87 3.74 -16.66 1.02
CA LEU A 87 3.17 -18.00 0.82
C LEU A 87 4.13 -19.00 0.14
N ARG A 88 5.05 -18.52 -0.70
CA ARG A 88 6.14 -19.30 -1.32
C ARG A 88 7.23 -19.70 -0.30
N LEU A 89 7.51 -18.84 0.67
CA LEU A 89 8.58 -18.99 1.66
C LEU A 89 8.12 -19.55 3.02
N LEU A 90 6.81 -19.63 3.28
CA LEU A 90 6.27 -20.02 4.58
C LEU A 90 6.26 -21.55 4.78
N THR A 91 6.66 -21.97 5.98
CA THR A 91 6.45 -23.33 6.49
C THR A 91 4.94 -23.59 6.69
N PRO A 92 4.49 -24.86 6.73
CA PRO A 92 3.06 -25.21 6.88
C PRO A 92 2.38 -24.56 8.10
N GLN A 93 3.11 -24.35 9.20
CA GLN A 93 2.59 -23.77 10.43
C GLN A 93 2.29 -22.27 10.26
N THR A 94 3.20 -21.51 9.67
CA THR A 94 3.01 -20.06 9.46
C THR A 94 1.95 -19.79 8.39
N ARG A 95 1.80 -20.68 7.40
CA ARG A 95 0.68 -20.67 6.46
C ARG A 95 -0.68 -20.86 7.16
N SER A 96 -0.73 -21.66 8.22
CA SER A 96 -1.95 -21.84 9.03
C SER A 96 -2.30 -20.60 9.84
N ASN A 97 -1.30 -19.98 10.48
CA ASN A 97 -1.49 -18.73 11.24
C ASN A 97 -1.89 -17.57 10.33
N LEU A 98 -1.28 -17.46 9.15
CA LEU A 98 -1.66 -16.50 8.13
C LEU A 98 -3.11 -16.74 7.68
N ARG A 99 -3.49 -18.00 7.40
CA ARG A 99 -4.88 -18.38 7.06
C ARG A 99 -5.88 -18.02 8.16
N LEU A 100 -5.51 -18.15 9.44
CA LEU A 100 -6.36 -17.77 10.57
C LEU A 100 -6.55 -16.25 10.65
N ALA A 101 -5.47 -15.47 10.56
CA ALA A 101 -5.54 -14.00 10.52
C ALA A 101 -6.32 -13.49 9.29
N ILE A 102 -6.16 -14.17 8.16
CA ILE A 102 -6.85 -13.93 6.90
C ILE A 102 -8.36 -14.24 7.01
N ASN A 103 -8.75 -15.39 7.57
CA ASN A 103 -10.15 -15.78 7.72
C ASN A 103 -10.92 -14.85 8.68
N GLN A 104 -10.25 -14.30 9.69
CA GLN A 104 -10.83 -13.30 10.59
C GLN A 104 -11.09 -11.95 9.91
N ASN A 105 -10.45 -11.67 8.77
CA ASN A 105 -10.60 -10.43 8.02
C ASN A 105 -10.99 -10.73 6.56
N ARG A 106 -12.20 -11.29 6.35
CA ARG A 106 -12.73 -11.65 5.02
C ARG A 106 -12.62 -10.51 3.98
N ARG A 107 -12.69 -9.24 4.40
CA ARG A 107 -12.46 -8.05 3.56
C ARG A 107 -11.02 -7.96 3.02
N ILE A 108 -10.02 -8.23 3.85
CA ILE A 108 -8.60 -8.33 3.43
C ILE A 108 -8.43 -9.47 2.42
N LEU A 109 -9.19 -10.56 2.58
CA LEU A 109 -9.21 -11.72 1.68
C LEU A 109 -9.80 -11.40 0.30
N ASP A 110 -10.81 -10.54 0.25
CA ASP A 110 -11.41 -10.10 -1.02
C ASP A 110 -10.46 -9.11 -1.72
N ASN A 111 -9.80 -8.22 -0.97
CA ASN A 111 -8.67 -7.43 -1.48
C ASN A 111 -7.49 -8.33 -1.93
N LEU A 112 -7.31 -9.49 -1.28
CA LEU A 112 -6.26 -10.45 -1.63
C LEU A 112 -6.55 -11.31 -2.87
N LYS A 113 -7.79 -11.38 -3.33
CA LYS A 113 -8.18 -12.16 -4.52
C LYS A 113 -8.03 -11.37 -5.81
N GLU A 114 -8.11 -10.04 -5.74
CA GLU A 114 -8.06 -9.13 -6.90
C GLU A 114 -6.68 -8.46 -7.07
N PHE A 115 -5.59 -9.18 -6.78
CA PHE A 115 -4.27 -8.64 -7.02
C PHE A 115 -3.88 -8.66 -8.48
N SER A 116 -3.73 -7.48 -9.04
CA SER A 116 -3.17 -7.29 -10.36
C SER A 116 -2.34 -6.02 -10.41
N ILE A 117 -1.51 -5.95 -11.44
CA ILE A 117 -0.86 -4.73 -11.91
C ILE A 117 -1.89 -3.57 -12.06
N GLU A 118 -3.18 -3.88 -12.19
CA GLU A 118 -4.26 -2.90 -12.35
C GLU A 118 -4.40 -1.99 -11.13
N SER A 119 -4.08 -2.44 -9.90
CA SER A 119 -4.13 -1.56 -8.72
C SER A 119 -3.05 -0.48 -8.77
N VAL A 120 -1.83 -0.84 -9.21
CA VAL A 120 -0.73 0.11 -9.40
C VAL A 120 -1.07 1.08 -10.55
N ILE A 121 -1.62 0.56 -11.65
CA ILE A 121 -2.10 1.37 -12.78
C ILE A 121 -3.20 2.34 -12.33
N SER A 122 -4.19 1.86 -11.58
CA SER A 122 -5.32 2.65 -11.12
C SER A 122 -4.85 3.76 -10.19
N CYS A 123 -3.88 3.50 -9.31
CA CYS A 123 -3.25 4.54 -8.49
C CYS A 123 -2.56 5.61 -9.35
N MET A 124 -1.74 5.22 -10.34
CA MET A 124 -1.05 6.16 -11.24
C MET A 124 -2.03 7.03 -12.03
N VAL A 125 -3.11 6.43 -12.56
CA VAL A 125 -4.11 7.15 -13.36
C VAL A 125 -4.96 8.05 -12.48
N SER A 126 -5.47 7.53 -11.36
CA SER A 126 -6.39 8.25 -10.48
C SER A 126 -5.69 9.40 -9.75
N SER A 127 -4.43 9.22 -9.32
CA SER A 127 -3.65 10.30 -8.71
C SER A 127 -3.40 11.45 -9.69
N ARG A 128 -3.10 11.12 -10.97
CA ARG A 128 -3.00 12.11 -12.03
C ARG A 128 -4.32 12.87 -12.22
N MET A 129 -5.43 12.15 -12.40
CA MET A 129 -6.74 12.78 -12.61
C MET A 129 -7.13 13.67 -11.42
N ALA A 130 -6.96 13.18 -10.19
CA ALA A 130 -7.28 13.93 -8.99
C ALA A 130 -6.44 15.22 -8.84
N TYR A 131 -5.18 15.19 -9.28
CA TYR A 131 -4.34 16.40 -9.32
C TYR A 131 -4.79 17.39 -10.40
N GLU A 132 -5.07 16.91 -11.62
CA GLU A 132 -5.58 17.75 -12.72
C GLU A 132 -6.91 18.42 -12.34
N GLU A 133 -7.73 17.76 -11.51
CA GLU A 133 -8.98 18.29 -10.96
C GLU A 133 -8.80 19.20 -9.71
N GLY A 134 -7.57 19.39 -9.23
CA GLY A 134 -7.28 20.21 -8.05
C GLY A 134 -7.71 19.60 -6.71
N LYS A 135 -8.06 18.31 -6.70
CA LYS A 135 -8.50 17.57 -5.51
C LYS A 135 -7.33 16.95 -4.74
N LEU A 136 -6.19 16.75 -5.41
CA LEU A 136 -4.99 16.17 -4.84
C LEU A 136 -3.86 17.21 -4.84
N PRO A 137 -3.28 17.54 -3.68
CA PRO A 137 -2.12 18.44 -3.65
C PRO A 137 -0.87 17.79 -4.27
N LYS A 138 0.06 18.63 -4.73
CA LYS A 138 1.32 18.22 -5.35
C LYS A 138 2.10 17.25 -4.47
N GLU A 139 2.18 17.53 -3.18
CA GLU A 139 2.94 16.75 -2.21
C GLU A 139 2.41 15.32 -2.11
N GLU A 140 1.09 15.14 -2.25
CA GLU A 140 0.45 13.82 -2.22
C GLU A 140 0.71 13.04 -3.51
N VAL A 141 0.71 13.69 -4.66
CA VAL A 141 1.10 13.05 -5.94
C VAL A 141 2.53 12.52 -5.86
N LEU A 142 3.45 13.33 -5.33
CA LEU A 142 4.86 12.94 -5.19
C LEU A 142 5.04 11.86 -4.11
N CYS A 143 4.22 11.83 -3.06
CA CYS A 143 4.22 10.74 -2.09
C CYS A 143 3.74 9.43 -2.72
N LEU A 144 2.62 9.46 -3.46
CA LEU A 144 2.12 8.30 -4.18
C LEU A 144 3.11 7.77 -5.21
N GLU A 145 3.83 8.66 -5.90
CA GLU A 145 4.90 8.28 -6.82
C GLU A 145 6.04 7.50 -6.14
N LYS A 146 6.47 7.93 -4.95
CA LYS A 146 7.47 7.20 -4.16
C LYS A 146 6.97 5.82 -3.72
N LEU A 147 5.70 5.72 -3.30
CA LEU A 147 5.12 4.43 -2.91
C LEU A 147 5.00 3.49 -4.11
N VAL A 148 4.63 4.01 -5.29
CA VAL A 148 4.63 3.24 -6.54
C VAL A 148 6.02 2.72 -6.87
N ASP A 149 7.06 3.55 -6.73
CA ASP A 149 8.45 3.13 -6.93
C ASP A 149 8.84 2.01 -5.96
N GLN A 150 8.52 2.15 -4.66
CA GLN A 150 8.82 1.14 -3.66
C GLN A 150 8.20 -0.21 -4.01
N VAL A 151 6.90 -0.22 -4.35
CA VAL A 151 6.20 -1.44 -4.74
C VAL A 151 6.86 -2.08 -5.97
N ILE A 152 7.23 -1.30 -6.99
CA ILE A 152 7.89 -1.81 -8.20
C ILE A 152 9.32 -2.31 -7.92
N ILE A 153 10.08 -1.66 -7.04
CA ILE A 153 11.46 -2.02 -6.70
C ILE A 153 11.48 -3.32 -5.91
N GLN A 154 10.61 -3.44 -4.90
CA GLN A 154 10.52 -4.62 -4.06
C GLN A 154 9.97 -5.84 -4.82
N ASN A 155 9.28 -5.61 -5.94
CA ASN A 155 8.54 -6.64 -6.64
C ASN A 155 8.85 -6.64 -8.15
N PRO A 156 10.05 -7.06 -8.55
CA PRO A 156 10.53 -6.97 -9.93
C PRO A 156 9.70 -7.76 -10.94
N ASP A 157 8.94 -8.76 -10.50
CA ASP A 157 8.02 -9.55 -11.34
C ASP A 157 6.83 -8.72 -11.87
N ILE A 158 6.50 -7.59 -11.24
CA ILE A 158 5.50 -6.63 -11.74
C ILE A 158 5.96 -5.93 -13.02
N LYS A 159 7.28 -5.92 -13.31
CA LYS A 159 7.86 -5.19 -14.45
C LYS A 159 7.62 -5.82 -15.83
N GLN A 160 6.74 -6.83 -15.93
CA GLN A 160 6.60 -7.62 -17.14
C GLN A 160 5.45 -7.13 -18.02
N GLY A 161 5.80 -6.20 -18.92
CA GLY A 161 4.92 -5.72 -19.98
C GLY A 161 5.46 -4.42 -20.57
N GLU A 162 5.63 -4.37 -21.89
CA GLU A 162 6.10 -3.14 -22.57
C GLU A 162 5.10 -1.99 -22.36
N GLU A 163 3.81 -2.29 -22.29
CA GLU A 163 2.74 -1.33 -22.01
C GLU A 163 2.82 -0.76 -20.59
N PHE A 164 3.04 -1.60 -19.57
CA PHE A 164 3.23 -1.13 -18.20
C PHE A 164 4.44 -0.21 -18.10
N LYS A 165 5.56 -0.57 -18.73
CA LYS A 165 6.76 0.29 -18.75
C LYS A 165 6.49 1.64 -19.40
N LYS A 166 5.78 1.67 -20.53
CA LYS A 166 5.39 2.93 -21.20
C LYS A 166 4.51 3.78 -20.30
N LEU A 167 3.52 3.18 -19.63
CA LEU A 167 2.65 3.89 -18.70
C LEU A 167 3.42 4.44 -17.50
N TYR A 168 4.28 3.61 -16.89
CA TYR A 168 5.10 4.01 -15.75
C TYR A 168 6.05 5.15 -16.14
N CYS A 169 6.74 5.08 -17.27
CA CYS A 169 7.57 6.19 -17.74
C CYS A 169 6.78 7.50 -17.92
N ARG A 170 5.59 7.43 -18.53
CA ARG A 170 4.70 8.61 -18.66
C ARG A 170 4.25 9.16 -17.31
N PHE A 171 3.97 8.29 -16.36
CA PHE A 171 3.64 8.69 -15.00
C PHE A 171 4.82 9.40 -14.33
N LYS A 172 6.04 8.89 -14.49
CA LYS A 172 7.27 9.55 -13.98
C LYS A 172 7.54 10.89 -14.63
N GLU A 173 7.38 11.00 -15.95
CA GLU A 173 7.47 12.26 -16.69
C GLU A 173 6.44 13.28 -16.19
N TYR A 174 5.22 12.82 -15.92
CA TYR A 174 4.16 13.66 -15.37
C TYR A 174 4.49 14.17 -13.96
N CYS A 175 4.92 13.29 -13.06
CA CYS A 175 5.34 13.68 -11.71
C CYS A 175 6.55 14.64 -11.74
N LEU A 176 7.49 14.42 -12.66
CA LEU A 176 8.60 15.34 -12.88
C LEU A 176 8.12 16.71 -13.37
N ASN A 177 7.15 16.75 -14.29
CA ASN A 177 6.57 18.01 -14.76
C ASN A 177 5.89 18.76 -13.61
N ILE A 178 5.11 18.08 -12.76
CA ILE A 178 4.53 18.69 -11.54
C ILE A 178 5.62 19.22 -10.61
N PHE A 179 6.70 18.47 -10.43
CA PHE A 179 7.81 18.87 -9.59
C PHE A 179 8.47 20.15 -10.11
N VAL A 180 8.73 20.21 -11.42
CA VAL A 180 9.46 21.29 -12.10
C VAL A 180 8.58 22.49 -12.46
N SER A 181 7.26 22.35 -12.57
CA SER A 181 6.34 23.42 -12.99
C SER A 181 6.17 24.56 -11.97
N GLU A 182 7.08 24.70 -11.01
CA GLU A 182 7.15 25.87 -10.14
C GLU A 182 7.54 27.13 -10.94
N LYS A 183 6.55 27.99 -11.13
CA LYS A 183 6.70 29.45 -11.24
C LYS A 183 5.89 30.11 -10.14
#